data_AF-A0A166QCW6-F1
#
_entry.id   AF-A0A166QCW6-F1
#
_cell.length_a   1.000
_cell.length_b   1.000
_cell.length_c   1.000
_cell.angle_alpha   90.00
_cell.angle_beta   90.00
_cell.angle_gamma   90.00
#
_symmetry.space_group_name_H-M   'P 1'
#
loop_
_entity.id
_entity.type
_entity.pdbx_description
1 polymer ?
#
loop_
_entity_poly.entity_id
_entity_poly.type
_entity_poly.pdbx_seq_one_letter_code
_entity_poly.pdbx_strand_id
1 'polypeptide(L)' 'QPYHTSALTGAQWVAELMTGHLRQIHTELGVLHAVFFLLLEEMSAMGWATSRHLSLQEQLAIFLYM' A
#
# COMPACT_ATOMS: atom_id res chain seq x y z
N GLN A 1 -16.96 5.72 -16.56
CA GLN A 1 -15.57 6.24 -16.63
C GLN A 1 -14.65 5.12 -16.17
N PRO A 2 -13.49 4.88 -16.81
CA PRO A 2 -12.58 3.84 -16.33
C PRO A 2 -12.05 4.28 -14.97
N TYR A 3 -12.48 3.58 -13.92
CA TYR A 3 -12.16 3.89 -12.52
C TYR A 3 -10.71 3.54 -12.18
N HIS A 4 -10.12 2.58 -12.90
CA HIS A 4 -8.73 2.18 -12.75
C HIS A 4 -7.92 2.60 -13.97
N THR A 5 -7.24 3.73 -13.85
CA THR A 5 -6.06 4.04 -14.70
C THR A 5 -4.77 3.75 -13.91
N SER A 6 -4.86 2.90 -12.89
CA SER A 6 -3.78 2.57 -11.97
C SER A 6 -2.82 1.56 -12.59
N ALA A 7 -1.54 1.77 -12.31
CA ALA A 7 -0.40 1.20 -13.02
C ALA A 7 -0.41 -0.31 -13.30
N LEU A 8 0.37 -0.72 -14.31
CA LEU A 8 0.50 -2.07 -14.86
C LEU A 8 0.99 -3.15 -13.87
N THR A 9 1.43 -2.78 -12.65
CA THR A 9 1.92 -3.73 -11.62
C THR A 9 1.52 -3.28 -10.22
N GLY A 10 1.38 -4.24 -9.28
CA GLY A 10 1.08 -3.97 -7.87
C GLY A 10 2.07 -3.00 -7.21
N ALA A 11 3.36 -3.15 -7.51
CA ALA A 11 4.41 -2.25 -7.01
C ALA A 11 4.22 -0.80 -7.47
N GLN A 12 3.86 -0.60 -8.74
CA GLN A 12 3.61 0.75 -9.26
C GLN A 12 2.31 1.33 -8.70
N TRP A 13 1.27 0.50 -8.52
CA TRP A 13 0.04 0.93 -7.87
C TRP A 13 0.27 1.37 -6.42
N VAL A 14 1.06 0.62 -5.66
CA VAL A 14 1.46 0.98 -4.29
C VAL A 14 2.31 2.25 -4.29
N ALA A 15 3.25 2.39 -5.23
CA ALA A 15 4.01 3.62 -5.38
C ALA A 15 3.12 4.82 -5.70
N GLU A 16 2.12 4.67 -6.58
CA GLU A 16 1.09 5.68 -6.87
C GLU A 16 0.24 6.00 -5.64
N LEU A 17 -0.09 5.01 -4.82
CA LEU A 17 -0.83 5.20 -3.58
C LEU A 17 -0.04 6.04 -2.56
N MET A 18 1.26 5.78 -2.48
CA MET A 18 2.17 6.41 -1.51
C MET A 18 2.65 7.79 -1.95
N THR A 19 2.75 8.03 -3.27
CA THR A 19 3.12 9.33 -3.85
C THR A 19 1.90 10.19 -4.22
N GLY A 20 0.72 9.56 -4.25
CA GLY A 20 -0.54 10.18 -4.58
C GLY A 20 -1.12 11.03 -3.45
N HIS A 21 -2.34 11.46 -3.65
CA HIS A 21 -3.01 12.33 -2.70
C HIS A 21 -3.35 11.54 -1.42
N LEU A 22 -3.11 12.09 -0.22
CA LEU A 22 -3.40 11.44 1.08
C LEU A 22 -4.82 10.83 1.20
N ARG A 23 -5.77 11.32 0.40
CA ARG A 23 -7.15 10.84 0.32
C ARG A 23 -7.27 9.50 -0.43
N GLN A 24 -6.38 9.18 -1.37
CA GLN A 24 -6.41 7.95 -2.16
C GLN A 24 -6.16 6.72 -1.29
N ILE A 25 -5.18 6.74 -0.37
CA ILE A 25 -4.99 5.65 0.60
C ILE A 25 -6.25 5.41 1.44
N HIS A 26 -6.90 6.48 1.90
CA HIS A 26 -8.14 6.35 2.67
C HIS A 26 -9.30 5.79 1.83
N THR A 27 -9.43 6.23 0.57
CA THR A 27 -10.48 5.75 -0.33
C THR A 27 -10.26 4.29 -0.73
N GLU A 28 -9.02 3.89 -1.00
CA GLU A 28 -8.68 2.57 -1.56
C GLU A 28 -8.41 1.51 -0.48
N LEU A 29 -7.79 1.87 0.64
CA LEU A 29 -7.39 0.94 1.71
C LEU A 29 -8.18 1.12 3.01
N GLY A 30 -9.09 2.11 3.08
CA GLY A 30 -9.89 2.37 4.27
C GLY A 30 -9.12 2.85 5.50
N VAL A 31 -7.81 3.14 5.36
CA VAL A 31 -6.94 3.62 6.44
C VAL A 31 -6.37 5.01 6.13
N LEU A 32 -5.94 5.75 7.15
CA LEU A 32 -5.19 6.99 6.91
C LEU A 32 -3.75 6.65 6.50
N HIS A 33 -3.15 7.51 5.67
CA HIS A 33 -1.74 7.40 5.27
C HIS A 33 -0.80 7.24 6.48
N ALA A 34 -0.99 8.01 7.55
CA ALA A 34 -0.19 7.87 8.77
C ALA A 34 -0.33 6.48 9.43
N VAL A 35 -1.53 5.90 9.43
CA VAL A 35 -1.77 4.55 9.98
C VAL A 35 -1.09 3.50 9.11
N PHE A 36 -1.14 3.66 7.78
CA PHE A 36 -0.43 2.76 6.86
C PHE A 36 1.09 2.72 7.13
N PHE A 37 1.71 3.89 7.34
CA PHE A 37 3.14 3.98 7.67
C PHE A 37 3.48 3.38 9.04
N LEU A 38 2.66 3.64 10.07
CA LEU A 38 2.87 3.04 11.40
C LEU A 38 2.80 1.51 11.34
N LEU A 39 1.85 0.96 10.58
CA LEU A 39 1.76 -0.48 10.37
C LEU A 39 2.99 -1.04 9.66
N LEU A 40 3.51 -0.34 8.65
CA LEU A 40 4.75 -0.75 7.98
C LEU A 40 5.96 -0.75 8.91
N GLU A 41 6.11 0.29 9.75
CA GLU A 41 7.19 0.36 10.73
C GLU A 41 7.10 -0.78 11.75
N GLU A 42 5.91 -1.04 12.29
CA GLU A 42 5.69 -2.15 13.22
C GLU A 42 5.98 -3.51 12.58
N MET A 43 5.50 -3.74 11.36
CA MET A 43 5.80 -4.97 10.63
C MET A 43 7.31 -5.14 10.39
N SER A 44 8.00 -4.06 10.03
CA SER A 44 9.45 -4.07 9.87
C SER A 44 10.17 -4.33 11.20
N ALA A 45 9.72 -3.72 12.30
CA ALA A 45 10.26 -3.92 13.64
C ALA A 45 10.07 -5.36 14.15
N MET A 46 8.96 -6.01 13.76
CA MET A 46 8.71 -7.44 14.00
C MET A 46 9.56 -8.38 13.14
N GLY A 47 10.43 -7.84 12.27
CA GLY A 47 11.31 -8.62 11.42
C GLY A 47 10.62 -9.21 10.19
N TRP A 48 9.45 -8.68 9.79
CA TRP A 48 8.82 -9.09 8.54
C TRP A 48 9.63 -8.54 7.38
N ALA A 49 10.25 -9.45 6.63
CA ALA A 49 11.01 -9.13 5.42
C ALA A 49 10.14 -9.32 4.18
N THR A 50 10.46 -8.55 3.13
CA THR A 50 9.87 -8.67 1.80
C THR A 50 9.93 -10.11 1.30
N SER A 51 8.84 -10.61 0.72
CA SER A 51 8.85 -11.90 0.02
C SER A 51 9.62 -11.77 -1.31
N ARG A 52 10.06 -12.90 -1.90
CA ARG A 52 10.79 -12.95 -3.18
C ARG A 52 10.11 -12.17 -4.32
N HIS A 53 8.81 -11.92 -4.22
CA HIS A 53 7.99 -11.32 -5.28
C HIS A 53 7.19 -10.08 -4.88
N LEU A 54 7.11 -9.73 -3.59
CA LEU A 54 6.28 -8.62 -3.10
C LEU A 54 6.99 -7.87 -1.97
N SER A 55 7.01 -6.55 -2.08
CA SER A 55 7.44 -5.65 -1.01
C SER A 55 6.49 -5.72 0.19
N LEU A 56 6.99 -5.32 1.37
CA LEU A 56 6.17 -5.24 2.58
C LEU A 56 4.99 -4.27 2.40
N GLN A 57 5.22 -3.21 1.62
CA GLN A 57 4.21 -2.23 1.24
C GLN A 57 3.10 -2.85 0.38
N GLU A 58 3.47 -3.67 -0.61
CA GLU A 58 2.49 -4.42 -1.40
C GLU A 58 1.73 -5.44 -0.58
N GLN A 59 2.41 -6.17 0.32
CA GLN A 59 1.74 -7.14 1.19
C GLN A 59 0.71 -6.46 2.09
N LEU A 60 1.08 -5.33 2.70
CA LEU A 60 0.17 -4.56 3.54
C LEU A 60 -0.97 -3.94 2.72
N ALA A 61 -0.67 -3.38 1.55
CA ALA A 61 -1.70 -2.81 0.67
C ALA A 61 -2.69 -3.88 0.19
N ILE A 62 -2.22 -5.07 -0.20
CA ILE A 62 -3.08 -6.21 -0.56
C ILE A 62 -3.92 -6.66 0.63
N PHE A 63 -3.34 -6.70 1.83
CA PHE A 63 -4.06 -7.08 3.04
C PHE A 63 -5.20 -6.09 3.40
N LEU A 64 -4.99 -4.80 3.17
CA LEU A 64 -5.95 -3.74 3.48
C LEU A 64 -6.96 -3.45 2.36
N TYR A 65 -6.70 -3.94 1.15
CA TYR A 65 -7.59 -3.80 0.00
C TYR A 65 -8.82 -4.72 0.18
N MET A 66 -10.02 -4.14 0.29
CA MET A 66 -11.31 -4.86 0.41
C MET A 66 -12.02 -5.03 -0.93
#